data_AF-A0A319DK19-F1
#
_entry.id   AF-A0A319DK19-F1
#
_cell.length_a   1.000
_cell.length_b   1.000
_cell.length_c   1.000
_cell.angle_alpha   90.00
_cell.angle_beta   90.00
_cell.angle_gamma   90.00
#
_symmetry.space_group_name_H-M   'P 1'
#
loop_
_entity.id
_entity.type
_entity.pdbx_description
1 polymer ?
#
loop_
_entity_poly.entity_id
_entity_poly.type
_entity_poly.pdbx_seq_one_letter_code
_entity_poly.pdbx_strand_id
1 'polypeptide(L)'
;MDEEGTWAHLFFSGSRPDLLKNKEFNGEEKFRPFCAETEDWKLGELVDKSRPTDASNIEVFWIRINGRRKYVGKVFPDYTEEQATMQLHRLGVSSLRIPEVIDDAVREFDKFFREARAYNHLDLFCCRRERIYFPQFFGVVTDMSRSRFSSGYVHQRAVILEAIKPGLCSRRILGEDAYQLPESFSSILEKLPLSSFEREWYYSLLKDRLRRLDALHRIGLTHGDINDCHFRLPDDIYDTVLYDFSESYTFSEKLPFRVNSGRPRPLRRISQGERERVSVQIRQRAASRDLRSHLIRAGSETSVDNALCQSLDEEKELLELIILKACSRPDYFSMPTLNSVFPFLEKVCSKSDPCWHIRRGRLLHYYEPFWAVSHNEENRPASITFDGEIQFEMMEMDDKSHFILCLVPKSWIVSLKANHNSSWGNTGLFDKLRQVCTLLLSTESPGYVIGRGEFLAACERQSIQKKITA
;
A
#
# COMPACT_ATOMS: atom_id res chain seq x y z
N MET A 1 -24.40 16.36 5.38
CA MET A 1 -24.13 17.63 6.07
C MET A 1 -22.68 17.61 6.52
N ASP A 2 -21.92 18.59 6.03
CA ASP A 2 -20.50 18.90 6.19
C ASP A 2 -19.83 18.64 7.55
N GLU A 3 -19.34 17.42 7.80
CA GLU A 3 -18.35 17.16 8.88
C GLU A 3 -16.90 17.07 8.36
N GLU A 4 -16.68 17.10 7.04
CA GLU A 4 -15.34 16.98 6.42
C GLU A 4 -14.45 18.23 6.58
N GLY A 5 -14.96 19.32 7.15
CA GLY A 5 -14.21 20.56 7.37
C GLY A 5 -13.73 20.80 8.81
N THR A 6 -14.29 20.12 9.80
CA THR A 6 -14.16 20.55 11.21
C THR A 6 -12.79 20.18 11.80
N TRP A 7 -12.24 19.03 11.42
CA TRP A 7 -10.94 18.53 11.90
C TRP A 7 -9.76 19.43 11.58
N ALA A 8 -9.70 19.92 10.33
CA ALA A 8 -8.55 20.63 9.82
C ALA A 8 -8.31 22.00 10.50
N HIS A 9 -9.37 22.54 11.11
CA HIS A 9 -9.39 23.79 11.86
C HIS A 9 -9.30 23.58 13.38
N LEU A 10 -9.77 22.45 13.92
CA LEU A 10 -9.78 22.16 15.35
C LEU A 10 -8.48 21.51 15.88
N PHE A 11 -7.57 21.09 15.01
CA PHE A 11 -6.35 20.32 15.31
C PHE A 11 -5.41 20.89 16.40
N PHE A 12 -5.50 22.17 16.73
CA PHE A 12 -4.79 22.81 17.86
C PHE A 12 -5.70 23.74 18.68
N SER A 13 -7.02 23.57 18.57
CA SER A 13 -8.02 24.41 19.24
C SER A 13 -8.33 23.99 20.67
N GLY A 14 -7.74 22.88 21.14
CA GLY A 14 -8.04 22.28 22.45
C GLY A 14 -9.40 21.58 22.52
N SER A 15 -10.17 21.52 21.43
CA SER A 15 -11.48 20.86 21.39
C SER A 15 -11.38 19.48 20.72
N ARG A 16 -11.73 18.41 21.46
CA ARG A 16 -11.73 17.03 20.97
C ARG A 16 -12.92 16.79 20.02
N PRO A 17 -12.70 16.35 18.76
CA PRO A 17 -13.78 15.96 17.86
C PRO A 17 -14.52 14.72 18.35
N ASP A 18 -15.81 14.60 18.04
CA ASP A 18 -16.66 13.48 18.47
C ASP A 18 -16.14 12.10 18.02
N LEU A 19 -15.51 12.02 16.86
CA LEU A 19 -14.85 10.81 16.33
C LEU A 19 -13.73 10.26 17.24
N LEU A 20 -13.06 11.12 18.02
CA LEU A 20 -12.06 10.68 19.00
C LEU A 20 -12.65 10.48 20.40
N LYS A 21 -13.85 10.98 20.70
CA LYS A 21 -14.44 10.89 22.06
C LYS A 21 -14.76 9.46 22.48
N ASN A 22 -15.08 8.58 21.52
CA ASN A 22 -15.57 7.23 21.80
C ASN A 22 -14.49 6.15 21.98
N LYS A 23 -13.20 6.49 21.83
CA LYS A 23 -12.08 5.60 22.13
C LYS A 23 -11.16 6.28 23.13
N GLU A 24 -11.08 5.72 24.34
CA GLU A 24 -10.27 6.27 25.44
C GLU A 24 -8.82 6.48 24.99
N PHE A 25 -8.39 7.73 25.02
CA PHE A 25 -6.98 8.10 24.87
C PHE A 25 -6.42 8.04 26.29
N ASN A 26 -6.04 6.85 26.75
CA ASN A 26 -5.37 6.74 28.05
C ASN A 26 -3.97 7.33 27.86
N GLY A 27 -3.71 8.47 28.52
CA GLY A 27 -2.44 9.20 28.48
C GLY A 27 -1.24 8.42 29.01
N GLU A 28 -1.45 7.19 29.49
CA GLU A 28 -0.43 6.17 29.66
C GLU A 28 -0.44 5.26 28.43
N GLU A 29 0.28 5.63 27.36
CA GLU A 29 0.42 4.82 26.14
C GLU A 29 1.14 3.50 26.45
N LYS A 30 0.42 2.50 26.94
CA LYS A 30 0.86 1.11 26.87
C LYS A 30 0.75 0.68 25.42
N PHE A 31 1.84 0.88 24.67
CA PHE A 31 1.94 0.33 23.33
C PHE A 31 1.74 -1.18 23.38
N ARG A 32 1.07 -1.70 22.36
CA ARG A 32 0.91 -3.15 22.17
C ARG A 32 2.30 -3.80 22.15
N PRO A 33 2.63 -4.73 23.08
CA PRO A 33 3.89 -5.44 23.02
C PRO A 33 3.90 -6.36 21.79
N PHE A 34 5.08 -6.54 21.19
CA PHE A 34 5.27 -7.53 20.15
C PHE A 34 5.22 -8.94 20.73
N CYS A 35 4.20 -9.71 20.36
CA CYS A 35 4.05 -11.11 20.73
C CYS A 35 4.42 -11.99 19.54
N ALA A 36 5.67 -12.48 19.53
CA ALA A 36 6.10 -13.44 18.51
C ALA A 36 5.42 -14.81 18.74
N GLU A 37 5.26 -15.58 17.66
CA GLU A 37 4.74 -16.96 17.74
C GLU A 37 5.62 -17.88 18.59
N THR A 38 6.92 -17.58 18.66
CA THR A 38 7.90 -18.33 19.43
C THR A 38 8.83 -17.36 20.13
N GLU A 39 9.24 -17.70 21.35
CA GLU A 39 10.23 -16.94 22.09
C GLU A 39 11.64 -17.00 21.49
N ASP A 40 11.92 -17.77 20.42
CA ASP A 40 13.26 -17.95 19.85
C ASP A 40 13.58 -17.03 18.65
N TRP A 41 12.88 -15.90 18.52
CA TRP A 41 13.14 -14.96 17.43
C TRP A 41 14.45 -14.17 17.61
N LYS A 42 15.09 -13.76 16.51
CA LYS A 42 16.32 -12.96 16.52
C LYS A 42 16.29 -11.83 15.51
N LEU A 43 16.95 -10.71 15.84
CA LEU A 43 17.35 -9.72 14.85
C LEU A 43 18.49 -10.31 14.03
N GLY A 44 18.21 -10.50 12.74
CA GLY A 44 19.16 -11.01 11.76
C GLY A 44 20.02 -9.88 11.18
N GLU A 45 20.13 -9.89 9.86
CA GLU A 45 20.90 -8.88 9.12
C GLU A 45 20.13 -7.56 9.01
N LEU A 46 20.86 -6.45 8.88
CA LEU A 46 20.34 -5.16 8.46
C LEU A 46 19.62 -5.27 7.11
N VAL A 47 18.47 -4.59 7.02
CA VAL A 47 17.70 -4.45 5.79
C VAL A 47 18.39 -3.49 4.83
N ASP A 48 18.83 -2.33 5.33
CA ASP A 48 19.62 -1.35 4.59
C ASP A 48 21.10 -1.48 4.97
N LYS A 49 21.92 -1.95 4.02
CA LYS A 49 23.37 -2.10 4.19
C LYS A 49 24.15 -0.88 3.67
N SER A 50 23.48 0.11 3.09
CA SER A 50 24.12 1.29 2.50
C SER A 50 24.50 2.34 3.54
N ARG A 51 23.82 2.35 4.70
CA ARG A 51 24.09 3.28 5.78
C ARG A 51 25.13 2.71 6.74
N PRO A 52 26.10 3.53 7.19
CA PRO A 52 26.99 3.12 8.26
C PRO A 52 26.18 2.89 9.54
N THR A 53 26.48 1.79 10.20
CA THR A 53 25.99 1.49 11.55
C THR A 53 26.54 2.52 12.52
N ASP A 54 25.69 3.15 13.31
CA ASP A 54 26.04 4.16 14.32
C ASP A 54 25.11 4.01 15.52
N ALA A 55 25.65 4.14 16.74
CA ALA A 55 24.89 4.07 17.98
C ALA A 55 23.83 5.17 18.13
N SER A 56 23.87 6.20 17.29
CA SER A 56 22.89 7.29 17.25
C SER A 56 21.89 7.17 16.10
N ASN A 57 22.04 6.17 15.23
CA ASN A 57 21.18 5.97 14.08
C ASN A 57 20.05 5.00 14.37
N ILE A 58 18.92 5.23 13.70
CA ILE A 58 17.86 4.23 13.62
C ILE A 58 18.30 3.15 12.62
N GLU A 59 18.25 1.90 13.05
CA GLU A 59 18.67 0.74 12.26
C GLU A 59 17.46 -0.16 11.98
N VAL A 60 17.37 -0.75 10.78
CA VAL A 60 16.27 -1.64 10.41
C VAL A 60 16.81 -3.03 10.17
N PHE A 61 16.25 -4.02 10.88
CA PHE A 61 16.70 -5.41 10.83
C PHE A 61 15.61 -6.35 10.36
N TRP A 62 16.01 -7.43 9.67
CA TRP A 62 15.13 -8.58 9.45
C TRP A 62 14.93 -9.33 10.76
N ILE A 63 13.68 -9.56 11.17
CA ILE A 63 13.37 -10.49 12.26
C ILE A 63 13.23 -11.90 11.70
N ARG A 64 14.04 -12.80 12.26
CA ARG A 64 14.05 -14.23 11.91
C ARG A 64 13.33 -15.03 12.96
N ILE A 65 12.36 -15.83 12.53
CA ILE A 65 11.64 -16.82 13.34
C ILE A 65 11.80 -18.16 12.64
N ASN A 66 12.30 -19.18 13.35
CA ASN A 66 12.59 -20.51 12.77
C ASN A 66 13.42 -20.42 11.48
N GLY A 67 14.41 -19.51 11.46
CA GLY A 67 15.29 -19.25 10.31
C GLY A 67 14.69 -18.42 9.17
N ARG A 68 13.38 -18.10 9.20
CA ARG A 68 12.68 -17.37 8.12
C ARG A 68 12.54 -15.88 8.43
N ARG A 69 12.77 -15.03 7.42
CA ARG A 69 12.57 -13.56 7.52
C ARG A 69 11.07 -13.24 7.47
N LYS A 70 10.49 -12.95 8.64
CA LYS A 70 9.04 -12.79 8.80
C LYS A 70 8.59 -11.34 9.01
N TYR A 71 9.31 -10.61 9.84
CA TYR A 71 9.02 -9.20 10.15
C TYR A 71 10.25 -8.34 9.91
N VAL A 72 10.07 -7.02 10.04
CA VAL A 72 11.18 -6.08 10.21
C VAL A 72 11.08 -5.43 11.58
N GLY A 73 12.21 -5.27 12.25
CA GLY A 73 12.34 -4.51 13.47
C GLY A 73 13.09 -3.22 13.18
N LYS A 74 12.42 -2.08 13.32
CA LYS A 74 13.07 -0.77 13.30
C LYS A 74 13.52 -0.46 14.72
N VAL A 75 14.82 -0.43 14.91
CA VAL A 75 15.51 -0.37 16.20
C VAL A 75 15.96 1.07 16.44
N PHE A 76 15.65 1.62 17.61
CA PHE A 76 15.83 3.03 17.93
C PHE A 76 16.84 3.22 19.06
N PRO A 77 17.75 4.21 18.94
CA PRO A 77 18.60 4.60 20.05
C PRO A 77 17.78 5.23 21.18
N ASP A 78 18.32 5.23 22.39
CA ASP A 78 17.70 5.90 23.54
C ASP A 78 17.69 7.42 23.36
N TYR A 79 16.57 8.04 23.75
CA TYR A 79 16.42 9.50 23.72
C TYR A 79 16.43 10.03 25.16
N THR A 80 17.40 10.88 25.48
CA THR A 80 17.68 11.26 26.87
C THR A 80 17.08 12.62 27.24
N GLU A 81 16.94 12.87 28.54
CA GLU A 81 16.51 14.18 29.06
C GLU A 81 17.48 15.30 28.66
N GLU A 82 18.78 15.04 28.57
CA GLU A 82 19.75 16.03 28.10
C GLU A 82 19.48 16.41 26.64
N GLN A 83 19.14 15.43 25.79
CA GLN A 83 18.78 15.69 24.41
C GLN A 83 17.48 16.49 24.29
N ALA A 84 16.47 16.16 25.10
CA ALA A 84 15.21 16.90 25.17
C ALA A 84 15.46 18.35 25.64
N THR A 85 16.27 18.55 26.68
CA THR A 85 16.66 19.85 27.22
C THR A 85 17.34 20.71 26.14
N MET A 86 18.28 20.14 25.38
CA MET A 86 18.92 20.84 24.26
C MET A 86 17.90 21.27 23.19
N GLN A 87 16.90 20.46 22.87
CA GLN A 87 15.86 20.83 21.91
C GLN A 87 14.95 21.93 22.47
N LEU A 88 14.53 21.85 23.74
CA LEU A 88 13.73 22.87 24.40
C LEU A 88 14.44 24.24 24.42
N HIS A 89 15.74 24.25 24.69
CA HIS A 89 16.55 25.48 24.59
C HIS A 89 16.56 26.06 23.18
N ARG A 90 16.70 25.23 22.15
CA ARG A 90 16.63 25.68 20.73
C ARG A 90 15.27 26.27 20.37
N LEU A 91 14.21 25.84 21.03
CA LEU A 91 12.86 26.37 20.87
C LEU A 91 12.59 27.63 21.71
N GLY A 92 13.56 28.06 22.52
CA GLY A 92 13.45 29.25 23.37
C GLY A 92 12.63 29.02 24.64
N VAL A 93 12.45 27.77 25.08
CA VAL A 93 11.82 27.47 26.37
C VAL A 93 12.74 27.92 27.50
N SER A 94 12.20 28.69 28.46
CA SER A 94 12.95 29.19 29.61
C SER A 94 13.49 28.04 30.46
N SER A 95 14.76 28.12 30.88
CA SER A 95 15.40 27.12 31.76
C SER A 95 14.61 26.84 33.04
N LEU A 96 13.83 27.82 33.53
CA LEU A 96 12.98 27.66 34.71
C LEU A 96 11.77 26.74 34.47
N ARG A 97 11.30 26.64 33.21
CA ARG A 97 10.14 25.80 32.84
C ARG A 97 10.54 24.42 32.34
N ILE A 98 11.81 24.21 31.96
CA ILE A 98 12.28 22.93 31.42
C ILE A 98 11.97 21.76 32.36
N PRO A 99 12.23 21.83 33.68
CA PRO A 99 11.91 20.73 34.59
C PRO A 99 10.43 20.36 34.61
N GLU A 100 9.52 21.31 34.37
CA GLU A 100 8.07 21.08 34.39
C GLU A 100 7.58 20.34 33.13
N VAL A 101 8.34 20.40 32.04
CA VAL A 101 7.89 19.92 30.71
C VAL A 101 8.80 18.83 30.14
N ILE A 102 9.84 18.42 30.86
CA ILE A 102 10.88 17.52 30.36
C ILE A 102 10.34 16.15 29.96
N ASP A 103 9.45 15.57 30.78
CA ASP A 103 8.84 14.26 30.50
C ASP A 103 7.96 14.27 29.24
N ASP A 104 7.25 15.38 29.02
CA ASP A 104 6.44 15.57 27.81
C ASP A 104 7.37 15.76 26.60
N ALA A 105 8.46 16.52 26.74
CA ALA A 105 9.43 16.76 25.69
C ALA A 105 10.18 15.50 25.26
N VAL A 106 10.58 14.65 26.20
CA VAL A 106 11.18 13.33 25.90
C VAL A 106 10.21 12.50 25.06
N ARG A 107 8.95 12.39 25.50
CA ARG A 107 7.91 11.63 24.78
C ARG A 107 7.55 12.22 23.42
N GLU A 108 7.67 13.53 23.25
CA GLU A 108 7.35 14.20 21.98
C GLU A 108 8.51 14.18 20.99
N PHE A 109 9.76 14.30 21.43
CA PHE A 109 10.92 14.37 20.54
C PHE A 109 11.54 13.02 20.22
N ASP A 110 11.28 12.00 21.04
CA ASP A 110 11.77 10.65 20.78
C ASP A 110 11.05 10.01 19.59
N LYS A 111 11.85 9.66 18.57
CA LYS A 111 11.38 9.06 17.31
C LYS A 111 10.74 7.69 17.52
N PHE A 112 11.17 6.93 18.54
CA PHE A 112 10.54 5.66 18.90
C PHE A 112 9.07 5.88 19.29
N PHE A 113 8.81 6.82 20.19
CA PHE A 113 7.45 7.13 20.65
C PHE A 113 6.59 7.69 19.52
N ARG A 114 7.14 8.55 18.65
CA ARG A 114 6.42 9.06 17.47
C ARG A 114 5.94 7.95 16.55
N GLU A 115 6.85 7.07 16.17
CA GLU A 115 6.53 6.01 15.22
C GLU A 115 5.59 4.96 15.82
N ALA A 116 5.83 4.54 17.07
CA ALA A 116 4.94 3.64 17.79
C ALA A 116 3.53 4.22 17.95
N ARG A 117 3.42 5.51 18.30
CA ARG A 117 2.14 6.22 18.39
C ARG A 117 1.43 6.30 17.06
N ALA A 118 2.14 6.63 15.98
CA ALA A 118 1.55 6.70 14.64
C ALA A 118 0.93 5.38 14.20
N TYR A 119 1.65 4.27 14.34
CA TYR A 119 1.13 2.95 13.98
C TYR A 119 0.00 2.49 14.90
N ASN A 120 0.09 2.73 16.20
CA ASN A 120 -1.00 2.44 17.12
C ASN A 120 -2.26 3.25 16.78
N HIS A 121 -2.08 4.52 16.39
CA HIS A 121 -3.17 5.41 15.97
C HIS A 121 -3.80 4.95 14.65
N LEU A 122 -2.99 4.51 13.69
CA LEU A 122 -3.46 3.89 12.46
C LEU A 122 -4.32 2.65 12.76
N ASP A 123 -3.87 1.75 13.63
CA ASP A 123 -4.64 0.56 14.00
C ASP A 123 -5.96 0.92 14.69
N LEU A 124 -5.98 1.95 15.53
CA LEU A 124 -7.17 2.33 16.28
C LEU A 124 -8.20 3.10 15.44
N PHE A 125 -7.77 3.99 14.56
CA PHE A 125 -8.65 4.97 13.91
C PHE A 125 -8.76 4.81 12.39
N CYS A 126 -7.76 4.21 11.72
CA CYS A 126 -7.84 3.99 10.27
C CYS A 126 -8.84 2.88 9.95
N CYS A 127 -9.73 3.13 8.98
CA CYS A 127 -10.70 2.14 8.57
C CYS A 127 -10.01 0.93 7.91
N ARG A 128 -10.63 -0.25 8.00
CA ARG A 128 -10.03 -1.51 7.49
C ARG A 128 -9.64 -1.42 6.01
N ARG A 129 -10.34 -0.62 5.21
CA ARG A 129 -10.07 -0.44 3.77
C ARG A 129 -8.80 0.37 3.50
N GLU A 130 -8.53 1.38 4.32
CA GLU A 130 -7.39 2.29 4.14
C GLU A 130 -6.12 1.77 4.83
N ARG A 131 -6.22 0.80 5.75
CA ARG A 131 -5.04 0.20 6.40
C ARG A 131 -4.03 -0.39 5.42
N ILE A 132 -4.47 -0.82 4.23
CA ILE A 132 -3.57 -1.31 3.17
C ILE A 132 -2.52 -0.29 2.74
N TYR A 133 -2.78 1.01 2.96
CA TYR A 133 -1.86 2.09 2.60
C TYR A 133 -0.58 2.11 3.43
N PHE A 134 -0.54 1.40 4.56
CA PHE A 134 0.54 1.44 5.54
C PHE A 134 1.05 0.01 5.84
N PRO A 135 2.30 -0.14 6.32
CA PRO A 135 2.76 -1.41 6.87
C PRO A 135 1.88 -1.90 8.02
N GLN A 136 1.61 -3.20 8.10
CA GLN A 136 0.95 -3.78 9.27
C GLN A 136 1.84 -3.64 10.51
N PHE A 137 1.24 -3.20 11.62
CA PHE A 137 1.90 -3.04 12.91
C PHE A 137 1.74 -4.28 13.79
N PHE A 138 2.85 -4.80 14.30
CA PHE A 138 2.86 -6.01 15.13
C PHE A 138 3.15 -5.72 16.61
N GLY A 139 3.46 -4.47 16.96
CA GLY A 139 3.75 -4.05 18.32
C GLY A 139 5.16 -3.51 18.49
N VAL A 140 5.53 -3.26 19.74
CA VAL A 140 6.85 -2.75 20.13
C VAL A 140 7.61 -3.70 21.05
N VAL A 141 8.93 -3.56 21.08
CA VAL A 141 9.82 -4.13 22.10
C VAL A 141 10.49 -2.94 22.79
N THR A 142 10.48 -2.91 24.12
CA THR A 142 11.08 -1.81 24.91
C THR A 142 12.29 -2.24 25.74
N ASP A 143 12.46 -3.54 25.98
CA ASP A 143 13.59 -4.12 26.71
C ASP A 143 14.15 -5.33 25.95
N MET A 144 14.86 -5.04 24.86
CA MET A 144 15.44 -6.08 24.00
C MET A 144 16.76 -6.58 24.57
N SER A 145 16.77 -7.85 24.99
CA SER A 145 17.99 -8.54 25.41
C SER A 145 19.06 -8.55 24.32
N ARG A 146 20.32 -8.36 24.72
CA ARG A 146 21.50 -8.48 23.85
C ARG A 146 21.58 -9.83 23.11
N SER A 147 21.02 -10.90 23.68
CA SER A 147 20.98 -12.22 23.03
C SER A 147 20.15 -12.28 21.74
N ARG A 148 19.29 -11.27 21.50
CA ARG A 148 18.47 -11.15 20.28
C ARG A 148 19.26 -10.62 19.09
N PHE A 149 20.40 -9.99 19.31
CA PHE A 149 21.19 -9.34 18.27
C PHE A 149 22.19 -10.32 17.64
N SER A 150 22.12 -10.48 16.32
CA SER A 150 23.14 -11.21 15.56
C SER A 150 24.24 -10.28 15.04
N SER A 151 23.96 -8.98 14.91
CA SER A 151 24.84 -7.92 14.39
C SER A 151 24.24 -6.54 14.67
N GLY A 152 25.03 -5.46 14.53
CA GLY A 152 24.59 -4.07 14.70
C GLY A 152 24.72 -3.54 16.13
N TYR A 153 24.22 -2.32 16.38
CA TYR A 153 24.23 -1.75 17.72
C TYR A 153 23.08 -2.30 18.56
N VAL A 154 23.37 -2.55 19.84
CA VAL A 154 22.41 -3.14 20.77
C VAL A 154 21.57 -2.00 21.36
N HIS A 155 20.44 -1.71 20.73
CA HIS A 155 19.42 -0.86 21.33
C HIS A 155 18.27 -1.70 21.89
N GLN A 156 17.70 -1.27 23.00
CA GLN A 156 16.69 -2.06 23.70
C GLN A 156 15.28 -1.91 23.08
N ARG A 157 15.11 -0.97 22.13
CA ARG A 157 13.80 -0.48 21.71
C ARG A 157 13.58 -0.71 20.22
N ALA A 158 12.46 -1.29 19.84
CA ALA A 158 12.11 -1.49 18.44
C ALA A 158 10.60 -1.43 18.16
N VAL A 159 10.26 -0.91 16.98
CA VAL A 159 8.91 -0.99 16.39
C VAL A 159 8.91 -2.14 15.38
N ILE A 160 7.96 -3.08 15.53
CA ILE A 160 7.89 -4.29 14.71
C ILE A 160 6.80 -4.14 13.65
N LEU A 161 7.19 -4.29 12.39
CA LEU A 161 6.35 -4.01 11.22
C LEU A 161 6.37 -5.17 10.22
N GLU A 162 5.40 -5.13 9.30
CA GLU A 162 5.34 -5.97 8.12
C GLU A 162 6.66 -5.93 7.34
N ALA A 163 7.12 -7.12 6.94
CA ALA A 163 8.27 -7.29 6.07
C ALA A 163 7.95 -6.92 4.60
N ILE A 164 8.08 -5.64 4.26
CA ILE A 164 7.95 -5.16 2.88
C ILE A 164 9.21 -5.54 2.06
N LYS A 165 9.02 -6.22 0.93
CA LYS A 165 10.11 -6.70 0.05
C LYS A 165 9.86 -6.28 -1.41
N PRO A 166 10.91 -6.18 -2.25
CA PRO A 166 10.72 -6.00 -3.68
C PRO A 166 9.95 -7.21 -4.25
N GLY A 167 8.81 -6.97 -4.90
CA GLY A 167 7.98 -8.01 -5.51
C GLY A 167 6.49 -7.86 -5.21
N LEU A 168 5.66 -8.64 -5.92
CA LEU A 168 4.20 -8.49 -5.92
C LEU A 168 3.53 -8.76 -4.58
N CYS A 169 4.10 -9.62 -3.72
CA CYS A 169 3.50 -9.94 -2.42
C CYS A 169 3.42 -8.73 -1.49
N SER A 170 4.29 -7.74 -1.66
CA SER A 170 4.26 -6.48 -0.91
C SER A 170 3.62 -5.32 -1.69
N ARG A 171 3.08 -5.58 -2.88
CA ARG A 171 2.32 -4.60 -3.67
C ARG A 171 0.86 -4.58 -3.28
N ARG A 172 0.29 -3.40 -3.38
CA ARG A 172 -1.11 -3.13 -3.04
C ARG A 172 -1.83 -2.75 -4.32
N ILE A 173 -2.87 -3.52 -4.68
CA ILE A 173 -3.79 -3.10 -5.73
C ILE A 173 -4.79 -2.14 -5.11
N LEU A 174 -4.92 -0.99 -5.74
CA LEU A 174 -5.68 0.15 -5.30
C LEU A 174 -6.84 0.36 -6.26
N GLY A 175 -8.05 0.54 -5.76
CA GLY A 175 -9.23 0.80 -6.59
C GLY A 175 -9.23 2.22 -7.16
N GLU A 176 -9.80 2.39 -8.35
CA GLU A 176 -10.05 3.68 -8.96
C GLU A 176 -11.02 4.48 -8.10
N ASP A 177 -10.67 5.75 -7.92
CA ASP A 177 -11.47 6.71 -7.20
C ASP A 177 -11.87 7.83 -8.16
N ALA A 178 -13.11 8.29 -8.04
CA ALA A 178 -13.65 9.43 -8.77
C ALA A 178 -12.94 10.75 -8.42
N TYR A 179 -12.04 10.73 -7.42
CA TYR A 179 -11.21 11.86 -7.03
C TYR A 179 -10.54 12.53 -8.23
N GLN A 180 -10.85 13.81 -8.44
CA GLN A 180 -10.25 14.62 -9.50
C GLN A 180 -9.04 15.37 -8.94
N LEU A 181 -7.89 15.28 -9.63
CA LEU A 181 -6.74 16.10 -9.27
C LEU A 181 -6.92 17.53 -9.78
N PRO A 182 -6.28 18.52 -9.15
CA PRO A 182 -6.28 19.90 -9.65
C PRO A 182 -5.78 19.99 -11.09
N GLU A 183 -6.46 20.79 -11.93
CA GLU A 183 -6.08 21.03 -13.34
C GLU A 183 -4.64 21.52 -13.51
N SER A 184 -4.10 22.20 -12.49
CA SER A 184 -2.74 22.72 -12.49
C SER A 184 -1.68 21.63 -12.69
N PHE A 185 -1.91 20.41 -12.20
CA PHE A 185 -0.95 19.32 -12.38
C PHE A 185 -0.96 18.79 -13.82
N SER A 186 -2.14 18.63 -14.43
CA SER A 186 -2.31 18.21 -15.82
C SER A 186 -1.57 19.14 -16.77
N SER A 187 -1.73 20.46 -16.59
CA SER A 187 -1.08 21.48 -17.43
C SER A 187 0.46 21.43 -17.41
N ILE A 188 1.06 20.91 -16.32
CA ILE A 188 2.51 20.78 -16.19
C ILE A 188 2.99 19.52 -16.94
N LEU A 189 2.28 18.40 -16.77
CA LEU A 189 2.62 17.16 -17.45
C LEU A 189 2.47 17.26 -18.98
N GLU A 190 1.51 18.06 -19.45
CA GLU A 190 1.33 18.32 -20.89
C GLU A 190 2.52 19.00 -21.56
N LYS A 191 3.33 19.74 -20.80
CA LYS A 191 4.54 20.42 -21.31
C LYS A 191 5.76 19.50 -21.39
N LEU A 192 5.69 18.30 -20.80
CA LEU A 192 6.78 17.33 -20.82
C LEU A 192 6.66 16.41 -22.04
N PRO A 193 7.79 15.91 -22.59
CA PRO A 193 7.79 14.98 -23.73
C PRO A 193 7.42 13.56 -23.29
N LEU A 194 6.19 13.40 -22.83
CA LEU A 194 5.59 12.16 -22.34
C LEU A 194 4.48 11.70 -23.29
N SER A 195 4.39 10.39 -23.51
CA SER A 195 3.23 9.79 -24.18
C SER A 195 1.96 10.01 -23.36
N SER A 196 0.79 9.81 -23.98
CA SER A 196 -0.49 9.81 -23.25
C SER A 196 -0.50 8.82 -22.10
N PHE A 197 0.04 7.61 -22.33
CA PHE A 197 0.12 6.56 -21.33
C PHE A 197 1.02 6.94 -20.14
N GLU A 198 2.21 7.48 -20.39
CA GLU A 198 3.11 7.93 -19.31
C GLU A 198 2.43 9.00 -18.45
N ARG A 199 1.72 9.96 -19.07
CA ARG A 199 0.98 11.00 -18.34
C ARG A 199 -0.11 10.40 -17.46
N GLU A 200 -0.89 9.46 -17.99
CA GLU A 200 -1.93 8.74 -17.26
C GLU A 200 -1.37 7.96 -16.08
N TRP A 201 -0.23 7.30 -16.25
CA TRP A 201 0.45 6.57 -15.18
C TRP A 201 0.93 7.51 -14.07
N TYR A 202 1.59 8.63 -14.39
CA TYR A 202 2.01 9.61 -13.37
C TYR A 202 0.82 10.27 -12.66
N TYR A 203 -0.29 10.47 -13.37
CA TYR A 203 -1.53 10.97 -12.79
C TYR A 203 -2.13 9.96 -11.80
N SER A 204 -2.20 8.69 -12.19
CA SER A 204 -2.62 7.59 -11.33
C SER A 204 -1.71 7.46 -10.09
N LEU A 205 -0.40 7.56 -10.26
CA LEU A 205 0.57 7.52 -9.15
C LEU A 205 0.37 8.68 -8.17
N LEU A 206 0.14 9.90 -8.68
CA LEU A 206 -0.14 11.05 -7.82
C LEU A 206 -1.43 10.83 -7.01
N LYS A 207 -2.50 10.36 -7.65
CA LYS A 207 -3.77 10.04 -6.95
C LYS A 207 -3.55 9.04 -5.83
N ASP A 208 -2.88 7.94 -6.12
CA ASP A 208 -2.62 6.88 -5.14
C ASP A 208 -1.86 7.44 -3.93
N ARG A 209 -0.79 8.21 -4.13
CA ARG A 209 -0.02 8.81 -3.04
C ARG A 209 -0.79 9.84 -2.23
N LEU A 210 -1.57 10.70 -2.88
CA LEU A 210 -2.41 11.68 -2.17
C LEU A 210 -3.49 11.00 -1.35
N ARG A 211 -4.09 9.92 -1.86
CA ARG A 211 -5.08 9.13 -1.11
C ARG A 211 -4.50 8.54 0.17
N ARG A 212 -3.25 8.07 0.14
CA ARG A 212 -2.55 7.61 1.36
C ARG A 212 -2.36 8.74 2.38
N LEU A 213 -2.04 9.95 1.92
CA LEU A 213 -1.93 11.13 2.81
C LEU A 213 -3.29 11.55 3.38
N ASP A 214 -4.33 11.55 2.55
CA ASP A 214 -5.66 11.95 2.98
C ASP A 214 -6.20 11.00 4.06
N ALA A 215 -5.90 9.70 3.96
CA ALA A 215 -6.19 8.74 5.03
C ALA A 215 -5.50 9.10 6.36
N LEU A 216 -4.24 9.56 6.34
CA LEU A 216 -3.54 10.04 7.54
C LEU A 216 -4.19 11.31 8.10
N HIS A 217 -4.42 12.31 7.25
CA HIS A 217 -4.94 13.59 7.68
C HIS A 217 -6.36 13.47 8.23
N ARG A 218 -7.19 12.61 7.64
CA ARG A 218 -8.57 12.36 8.09
C ARG A 218 -8.64 11.87 9.55
N ILE A 219 -7.67 11.08 9.97
CA ILE A 219 -7.59 10.58 11.36
C ILE A 219 -6.74 11.47 12.27
N GLY A 220 -6.25 12.59 11.76
CA GLY A 220 -5.44 13.51 12.55
C GLY A 220 -3.98 13.06 12.78
N LEU A 221 -3.41 12.38 11.79
CA LEU A 221 -2.01 11.99 11.75
C LEU A 221 -1.31 12.74 10.60
N THR A 222 -0.10 13.25 10.82
CA THR A 222 0.73 13.84 9.77
C THR A 222 2.04 13.09 9.66
N HIS A 223 2.59 12.94 8.47
CA HIS A 223 3.81 12.14 8.28
C HIS A 223 5.08 12.88 8.68
N GLY A 224 5.16 14.18 8.40
CA GLY A 224 6.21 15.09 8.87
C GLY A 224 7.43 15.24 7.98
N ASP A 225 7.75 14.24 7.18
CA ASP A 225 8.97 14.18 6.36
C ASP A 225 8.76 13.44 5.02
N ILE A 226 7.64 13.72 4.35
CA ILE A 226 7.28 13.08 3.07
C ILE A 226 8.40 13.17 2.03
N ASN A 227 8.93 12.00 1.66
CA ASN A 227 9.95 11.80 0.64
C ASN A 227 9.53 10.70 -0.35
N ASP A 228 10.10 10.70 -1.55
CA ASP A 228 9.81 9.67 -2.56
C ASP A 228 10.16 8.26 -2.08
N CYS A 229 11.25 8.12 -1.33
CA CYS A 229 11.66 6.85 -0.73
C CYS A 229 10.72 6.33 0.36
N HIS A 230 9.76 7.12 0.85
CA HIS A 230 8.77 6.66 1.84
C HIS A 230 7.57 5.95 1.20
N PHE A 231 7.46 5.96 -0.13
CA PHE A 231 6.41 5.27 -0.88
C PHE A 231 6.89 4.01 -1.60
N ARG A 232 8.20 3.90 -1.86
CA ARG A 232 8.82 2.80 -2.61
C ARG A 232 10.12 2.36 -1.98
N LEU A 233 10.50 1.11 -2.21
CA LEU A 233 11.78 0.58 -1.75
C LEU A 233 12.95 1.14 -2.59
N PRO A 234 14.18 1.13 -2.06
CA PRO A 234 15.38 1.44 -2.87
C PRO A 234 15.45 0.55 -4.11
N ASP A 235 15.91 1.14 -5.23
CA ASP A 235 16.04 0.51 -6.55
C ASP A 235 14.75 -0.02 -7.18
N ASP A 236 13.60 0.33 -6.60
CA ASP A 236 12.28 -0.06 -7.08
C ASP A 236 11.56 1.14 -7.69
N ILE A 237 10.85 0.95 -8.81
CA ILE A 237 10.07 2.02 -9.44
C ILE A 237 8.67 2.15 -8.87
N TYR A 238 8.09 1.03 -8.43
CA TYR A 238 6.69 0.98 -8.03
C TYR A 238 6.54 1.32 -6.56
N ASP A 239 5.43 1.95 -6.22
CA ASP A 239 5.07 2.15 -4.82
C ASP A 239 4.73 0.79 -4.15
N THR A 240 4.92 0.73 -2.84
CA THR A 240 4.41 -0.34 -1.97
C THR A 240 3.33 0.25 -1.07
N VAL A 241 3.76 0.78 0.07
CA VAL A 241 2.97 1.42 1.12
C VAL A 241 3.65 2.72 1.52
N LEU A 242 2.95 3.59 2.25
CA LEU A 242 3.56 4.76 2.88
C LEU A 242 4.14 4.35 4.24
N TYR A 243 5.45 4.51 4.43
CA TYR A 243 6.18 4.08 5.62
C TYR A 243 7.20 5.12 6.09
N ASP A 244 7.78 4.87 7.28
CA ASP A 244 8.69 5.76 8.01
C ASP A 244 8.01 6.92 8.74
N PHE A 245 7.36 6.61 9.87
CA PHE A 245 6.66 7.60 10.70
C PHE A 245 7.54 8.19 11.82
N SER A 246 8.86 8.14 11.69
CA SER A 246 9.79 8.62 12.71
C SER A 246 9.69 10.13 12.98
N GLU A 247 9.26 10.93 11.99
CA GLU A 247 9.02 12.37 12.14
C GLU A 247 7.54 12.75 12.19
N SER A 248 6.67 11.75 12.34
CA SER A 248 5.23 11.94 12.34
C SER A 248 4.74 12.68 13.58
N TYR A 249 3.54 13.24 13.45
CA TYR A 249 2.81 13.82 14.55
C TYR A 249 1.39 13.28 14.57
N THR A 250 1.02 12.67 15.68
CA THR A 250 -0.35 12.24 15.98
C THR A 250 -1.01 13.29 16.86
N PHE A 251 -2.25 13.65 16.56
CA PHE A 251 -3.01 14.61 17.36
C PHE A 251 -2.98 14.30 18.86
N SER A 252 -2.77 15.34 19.65
CA SER A 252 -2.83 15.32 21.12
C SER A 252 -3.61 16.52 21.64
N GLU A 253 -4.29 16.36 22.78
CA GLU A 253 -4.98 17.49 23.44
C GLU A 253 -4.01 18.54 23.97
N LYS A 254 -2.82 18.09 24.42
CA LYS A 254 -1.71 18.99 24.76
C LYS A 254 -1.13 19.61 23.50
N LEU A 255 -0.89 20.92 23.55
CA LEU A 255 -0.22 21.64 22.47
C LEU A 255 1.23 21.13 22.36
N PRO A 256 1.67 20.62 21.19
CA PRO A 256 3.03 20.12 21.02
C PRO A 256 4.05 21.25 20.97
N PHE A 257 5.29 20.95 21.34
CA PHE A 257 6.43 21.86 21.18
C PHE A 257 6.73 22.10 19.69
N ARG A 258 6.67 21.04 18.87
CA ARG A 258 7.02 21.11 17.44
C ARG A 258 6.23 20.10 16.62
N VAL A 259 5.82 20.50 15.42
CA VAL A 259 5.13 19.62 14.45
C VAL A 259 5.83 19.74 13.10
N ASN A 260 6.23 18.61 12.52
CA ASN A 260 6.83 18.51 11.17
C ASN A 260 8.00 19.48 10.98
N SER A 261 8.91 19.48 11.94
CA SER A 261 10.05 20.39 12.00
C SER A 261 9.72 21.89 12.12
N GLY A 262 8.48 22.27 12.44
CA GLY A 262 8.07 23.67 12.59
C GLY A 262 7.20 23.94 13.81
N ARG A 263 6.79 25.20 13.97
CA ARG A 263 5.78 25.57 14.96
C ARG A 263 4.45 24.88 14.63
N PRO A 264 3.63 24.52 15.63
CA PRO A 264 2.29 24.00 15.41
C PRO A 264 1.47 24.95 14.52
N ARG A 265 0.75 24.38 13.53
CA ARG A 265 -0.08 25.10 12.55
C ARG A 265 -1.31 24.26 12.25
N PRO A 266 -2.46 24.85 11.87
CA PRO A 266 -3.66 24.07 11.54
C PRO A 266 -3.36 22.91 10.57
N LEU A 267 -3.98 21.75 10.80
CA LEU A 267 -3.77 20.55 9.97
C LEU A 267 -4.02 20.84 8.49
N ARG A 268 -4.95 21.74 8.15
CA ARG A 268 -5.16 22.20 6.77
C ARG A 268 -3.88 22.72 6.09
N ARG A 269 -3.06 23.49 6.82
CA ARG A 269 -1.79 24.03 6.28
C ARG A 269 -0.73 22.95 6.17
N ILE A 270 -0.70 22.03 7.13
CA ILE A 270 0.26 20.91 7.14
C ILE A 270 -0.04 19.95 5.99
N SER A 271 -1.30 19.51 5.89
CA SER A 271 -1.79 18.63 4.82
C SER A 271 -1.53 19.21 3.44
N GLN A 272 -1.84 20.50 3.23
CA GLN A 272 -1.52 21.19 1.99
C GLN A 272 -0.03 21.09 1.65
N GLY A 273 0.86 21.38 2.61
CA GLY A 273 2.31 21.29 2.39
C GLY A 273 2.82 19.87 2.10
N GLU A 274 2.26 18.84 2.73
CA GLU A 274 2.59 17.43 2.42
C GLU A 274 2.10 17.03 1.02
N ARG A 275 0.89 17.42 0.63
CA ARG A 275 0.33 17.17 -0.71
C ARG A 275 1.11 17.88 -1.81
N GLU A 276 1.55 19.13 -1.55
CA GLU A 276 2.42 19.88 -2.45
C GLU A 276 3.78 19.18 -2.63
N ARG A 277 4.36 18.64 -1.56
CA ARG A 277 5.61 17.86 -1.62
C ARG A 277 5.47 16.61 -2.49
N VAL A 278 4.41 15.82 -2.33
CA VAL A 278 4.14 14.68 -3.23
C VAL A 278 4.02 15.13 -4.68
N SER A 279 3.30 16.23 -4.92
CA SER A 279 3.13 16.78 -6.27
C SER A 279 4.45 17.23 -6.89
N VAL A 280 5.40 17.77 -6.12
CA VAL A 280 6.77 18.08 -6.58
C VAL A 280 7.52 16.80 -6.94
N GLN A 281 7.46 15.77 -6.09
CA GLN A 281 8.16 14.50 -6.31
C GLN A 281 7.69 13.80 -7.60
N ILE A 282 6.37 13.73 -7.83
CA ILE A 282 5.86 13.12 -9.07
C ILE A 282 6.27 13.92 -10.30
N ARG A 283 6.28 15.26 -10.22
CA ARG A 283 6.81 16.12 -11.31
C ARG A 283 8.26 15.83 -11.60
N GLN A 284 9.09 15.65 -10.57
CA GLN A 284 10.51 15.29 -10.75
C GLN A 284 10.66 13.93 -11.44
N ARG A 285 9.89 12.92 -11.02
CA ARG A 285 9.88 11.59 -11.67
C ARG A 285 9.41 11.64 -13.13
N ALA A 286 8.43 12.48 -13.42
CA ALA A 286 7.93 12.70 -14.77
C ALA A 286 8.95 13.40 -15.66
N ALA A 287 9.59 14.47 -15.14
CA ALA A 287 10.64 15.20 -15.84
C ALA A 287 11.88 14.32 -16.13
N SER A 288 12.23 13.43 -15.20
CA SER A 288 13.31 12.46 -15.39
C SER A 288 12.93 11.25 -16.24
N ARG A 289 11.67 11.18 -16.72
CA ARG A 289 11.13 10.03 -17.49
C ARG A 289 11.41 8.70 -16.80
N ASP A 290 11.21 8.66 -15.49
CA ASP A 290 11.50 7.51 -14.62
C ASP A 290 10.81 6.23 -15.12
N LEU A 291 9.52 6.30 -15.47
CA LEU A 291 8.76 5.17 -16.02
C LEU A 291 9.39 4.65 -17.32
N ARG A 292 9.67 5.54 -18.26
CA ARG A 292 10.27 5.14 -19.54
C ARG A 292 11.62 4.49 -19.33
N SER A 293 12.46 5.06 -18.47
CA SER A 293 13.79 4.54 -18.18
C SER A 293 13.73 3.12 -17.60
N HIS A 294 12.74 2.82 -16.75
CA HIS A 294 12.46 1.47 -16.28
C HIS A 294 12.00 0.54 -17.41
N LEU A 295 11.03 0.97 -18.22
CA LEU A 295 10.52 0.17 -19.34
C LEU A 295 11.62 -0.18 -20.36
N ILE A 296 12.49 0.80 -20.69
CA ILE A 296 13.62 0.59 -21.59
C ILE A 296 14.63 -0.39 -20.98
N ARG A 297 14.86 -0.34 -19.67
CA ARG A 297 15.76 -1.29 -19.00
C ARG A 297 15.24 -2.74 -19.07
N ALA A 298 13.93 -2.91 -19.08
CA ALA A 298 13.28 -4.22 -19.22
C ALA A 298 13.16 -4.70 -20.68
N GLY A 299 13.37 -3.83 -21.66
CA GLY A 299 13.18 -4.11 -23.08
C GLY A 299 14.18 -3.38 -23.99
N SER A 300 13.70 -2.89 -25.13
CA SER A 300 14.46 -2.01 -26.02
C SER A 300 13.71 -0.69 -26.18
N GLU A 301 14.46 0.40 -26.41
CA GLU A 301 13.86 1.73 -26.61
C GLU A 301 12.87 1.75 -27.76
N THR A 302 13.22 1.15 -28.91
CA THR A 302 12.34 1.11 -30.07
C THR A 302 11.04 0.33 -29.81
N SER A 303 11.11 -0.81 -29.11
CA SER A 303 9.90 -1.59 -28.78
C SER A 303 9.01 -0.87 -27.78
N VAL A 304 9.59 -0.21 -26.77
CA VAL A 304 8.86 0.57 -25.77
C VAL A 304 8.18 1.77 -26.45
N ASP A 305 8.91 2.51 -27.29
CA ASP A 305 8.39 3.67 -28.01
C ASP A 305 7.22 3.30 -28.91
N ASN A 306 7.36 2.19 -29.65
CA ASN A 306 6.27 1.65 -30.46
C ASN A 306 5.06 1.29 -29.59
N ALA A 307 5.24 0.56 -28.48
CA ALA A 307 4.15 0.16 -27.61
C ALA A 307 3.42 1.35 -26.94
N LEU A 308 4.13 2.44 -26.66
CA LEU A 308 3.56 3.66 -26.09
C LEU A 308 2.73 4.46 -27.11
N CYS A 309 3.10 4.42 -28.40
CA CYS A 309 2.55 5.31 -29.42
C CYS A 309 1.68 4.63 -30.47
N GLN A 310 1.78 3.31 -30.66
CA GLN A 310 1.05 2.60 -31.72
C GLN A 310 -0.47 2.66 -31.51
N SER A 311 -1.23 2.58 -32.61
CA SER A 311 -2.67 2.32 -32.52
C SER A 311 -2.90 0.93 -31.94
N LEU A 312 -3.97 0.79 -31.15
CA LEU A 312 -4.36 -0.44 -30.49
C LEU A 312 -5.73 -0.93 -30.97
N ASP A 313 -6.23 -0.42 -32.10
CA ASP A 313 -7.59 -0.75 -32.58
C ASP A 313 -7.77 -2.24 -32.86
N GLU A 314 -6.78 -2.90 -33.46
CA GLU A 314 -6.81 -4.35 -33.66
C GLU A 314 -6.70 -5.11 -32.34
N GLU A 315 -5.91 -4.62 -31.38
CA GLU A 315 -5.72 -5.27 -30.08
C GLU A 315 -6.98 -5.21 -29.20
N LYS A 316 -7.85 -4.20 -29.39
CA LYS A 316 -9.14 -4.10 -28.68
C LYS A 316 -10.06 -5.29 -28.95
N GLU A 317 -10.03 -5.83 -30.17
CA GLU A 317 -10.86 -6.97 -30.55
C GLU A 317 -10.27 -8.32 -30.09
N LEU A 318 -8.97 -8.33 -29.78
CA LEU A 318 -8.20 -9.52 -29.40
C LEU A 318 -7.87 -9.59 -27.90
N LEU A 319 -8.56 -8.80 -27.07
CA LEU A 319 -8.33 -8.79 -25.62
C LEU A 319 -8.53 -10.17 -25.00
N GLU A 320 -7.60 -10.53 -24.11
CA GLU A 320 -7.56 -11.77 -23.35
C GLU A 320 -8.09 -11.56 -21.94
N LEU A 321 -8.55 -12.62 -21.28
CA LEU A 321 -8.83 -12.61 -19.85
C LEU A 321 -7.50 -12.51 -19.08
N ILE A 322 -7.39 -11.53 -18.18
CA ILE A 322 -6.22 -11.38 -17.31
C ILE A 322 -6.65 -11.72 -15.88
N ILE A 323 -5.94 -12.63 -15.23
CA ILE A 323 -6.19 -13.02 -13.84
C ILE A 323 -4.95 -12.73 -13.03
N LEU A 324 -5.08 -11.94 -11.98
CA LEU A 324 -3.98 -11.50 -11.12
C LEU A 324 -4.23 -11.96 -9.68
N LYS A 325 -3.18 -12.48 -9.03
CA LYS A 325 -3.19 -12.88 -7.63
C LYS A 325 -2.53 -11.79 -6.79
N ALA A 326 -3.25 -11.29 -5.79
CA ALA A 326 -2.77 -10.31 -4.83
C ALA A 326 -2.76 -10.90 -3.41
N CYS A 327 -1.70 -10.59 -2.66
CA CYS A 327 -1.54 -11.03 -1.26
C CYS A 327 -2.19 -10.08 -0.26
N SER A 328 -2.79 -8.98 -0.72
CA SER A 328 -3.39 -7.96 0.14
C SER A 328 -4.76 -7.58 -0.39
N ARG A 329 -5.70 -7.37 0.54
CA ARG A 329 -7.07 -6.96 0.24
C ARG A 329 -7.07 -5.57 -0.40
N PRO A 330 -7.63 -5.33 -1.60
CA PRO A 330 -7.71 -3.98 -2.14
C PRO A 330 -8.52 -3.06 -1.22
N ASP A 331 -8.29 -1.76 -1.30
CA ASP A 331 -9.11 -0.80 -0.56
C ASP A 331 -10.57 -0.86 -1.03
N TYR A 332 -10.78 -0.88 -2.34
CA TYR A 332 -12.06 -1.08 -3.00
C TYR A 332 -11.99 -2.23 -4.02
N PHE A 333 -12.98 -3.12 -3.98
CA PHE A 333 -13.19 -4.15 -5.01
C PHE A 333 -13.81 -3.51 -6.25
N SER A 334 -12.98 -2.76 -6.98
CA SER A 334 -13.39 -1.98 -8.15
C SER A 334 -12.32 -2.07 -9.23
N MET A 335 -12.43 -1.27 -10.28
CA MET A 335 -11.37 -1.18 -11.28
C MET A 335 -10.07 -0.76 -10.61
N PRO A 336 -8.93 -1.43 -10.84
CA PRO A 336 -7.70 -1.00 -10.19
C PRO A 336 -7.12 0.23 -10.87
N THR A 337 -6.42 1.08 -10.10
CA THR A 337 -5.67 2.20 -10.64
C THR A 337 -4.54 1.69 -11.52
N LEU A 338 -4.26 2.42 -12.61
CA LEU A 338 -3.19 2.05 -13.54
C LEU A 338 -1.86 1.85 -12.82
N ASN A 339 -1.46 2.77 -11.94
CA ASN A 339 -0.20 2.68 -11.19
C ASN A 339 -0.11 1.40 -10.35
N SER A 340 -1.18 1.00 -9.68
CA SER A 340 -1.16 -0.14 -8.76
C SER A 340 -1.22 -1.50 -9.44
N VAL A 341 -1.93 -1.61 -10.58
CA VAL A 341 -2.05 -2.87 -11.34
C VAL A 341 -0.88 -3.10 -12.29
N PHE A 342 -0.23 -2.04 -12.77
CA PHE A 342 0.85 -2.14 -13.76
C PHE A 342 1.99 -3.12 -13.38
N PRO A 343 2.54 -3.15 -12.16
CA PRO A 343 3.54 -4.16 -11.79
C PRO A 343 3.05 -5.60 -11.92
N PHE A 344 1.75 -5.84 -11.71
CA PHE A 344 1.15 -7.17 -11.89
C PHE A 344 1.05 -7.52 -13.37
N LEU A 345 0.64 -6.57 -14.22
CA LEU A 345 0.62 -6.74 -15.68
C LEU A 345 2.02 -7.03 -16.23
N GLU A 346 3.03 -6.27 -15.78
CA GLU A 346 4.43 -6.49 -16.15
C GLU A 346 4.90 -7.90 -15.76
N LYS A 347 4.48 -8.40 -14.60
CA LYS A 347 4.92 -9.71 -14.12
C LYS A 347 4.28 -10.89 -14.87
N VAL A 348 3.03 -10.76 -15.31
CA VAL A 348 2.34 -11.81 -16.10
C VAL A 348 2.61 -11.70 -17.60
N CYS A 349 3.33 -10.66 -18.01
CA CYS A 349 3.77 -10.42 -19.39
C CYS A 349 4.54 -11.63 -19.93
N SER A 350 4.19 -12.08 -21.14
CA SER A 350 4.95 -13.14 -21.81
C SER A 350 6.36 -12.67 -22.13
N LYS A 351 7.35 -13.56 -22.01
CA LYS A 351 8.72 -13.29 -22.44
C LYS A 351 8.85 -13.06 -23.94
N SER A 352 7.91 -13.57 -24.74
CA SER A 352 7.90 -13.39 -26.20
C SER A 352 7.44 -11.98 -26.62
N ASP A 353 6.80 -11.24 -25.71
CA ASP A 353 6.24 -9.92 -25.98
C ASP A 353 6.42 -9.02 -24.75
N PRO A 354 7.63 -8.51 -24.53
CA PRO A 354 7.98 -7.78 -23.31
C PRO A 354 7.20 -6.47 -23.15
N CYS A 355 6.56 -5.96 -24.20
CA CYS A 355 5.79 -4.71 -24.16
C CYS A 355 4.28 -4.92 -24.05
N TRP A 356 3.79 -6.17 -23.94
CA TRP A 356 2.36 -6.49 -23.81
C TRP A 356 1.69 -5.73 -22.67
N HIS A 357 2.37 -5.64 -21.51
CA HIS A 357 1.84 -4.98 -20.33
C HIS A 357 1.60 -3.47 -20.53
N ILE A 358 2.42 -2.79 -21.35
CA ILE A 358 2.21 -1.38 -21.75
C ILE A 358 0.89 -1.27 -22.51
N ARG A 359 0.68 -2.14 -23.50
CA ARG A 359 -0.49 -2.09 -24.38
C ARG A 359 -1.76 -2.47 -23.65
N ARG A 360 -1.72 -3.45 -22.74
CA ARG A 360 -2.86 -3.78 -21.87
C ARG A 360 -3.13 -2.73 -20.81
N GLY A 361 -2.10 -2.08 -20.28
CA GLY A 361 -2.26 -0.89 -19.43
C GLY A 361 -3.04 0.22 -20.15
N ARG A 362 -2.73 0.48 -21.42
CA ARG A 362 -3.44 1.47 -22.27
C ARG A 362 -4.89 1.08 -22.56
N LEU A 363 -5.21 -0.22 -22.54
CA LEU A 363 -6.55 -0.76 -22.82
C LEU A 363 -7.32 -1.14 -21.55
N LEU A 364 -6.82 -0.76 -20.38
CA LEU A 364 -7.36 -1.19 -19.10
C LEU A 364 -8.87 -0.87 -18.96
N HIS A 365 -9.32 0.28 -19.48
CA HIS A 365 -10.73 0.70 -19.47
C HIS A 365 -11.68 -0.16 -20.33
N TYR A 366 -11.16 -1.02 -21.23
CA TYR A 366 -11.96 -1.99 -21.99
C TYR A 366 -12.26 -3.27 -21.19
N TYR A 367 -11.70 -3.40 -19.99
CA TYR A 367 -11.96 -4.50 -19.08
C TYR A 367 -13.04 -4.14 -18.05
N GLU A 368 -13.72 -5.18 -17.58
CA GLU A 368 -14.56 -5.16 -16.39
C GLU A 368 -13.85 -5.94 -15.27
N PRO A 369 -13.73 -5.38 -14.06
CA PRO A 369 -13.07 -6.03 -12.95
C PRO A 369 -14.05 -6.97 -12.21
N PHE A 370 -13.64 -8.22 -12.01
CA PHE A 370 -14.31 -9.16 -11.12
C PHE A 370 -13.34 -9.59 -10.04
N TRP A 371 -13.68 -9.31 -8.79
CA TRP A 371 -12.87 -9.70 -7.64
C TRP A 371 -13.35 -11.01 -7.07
N ALA A 372 -12.41 -11.80 -6.56
CA ALA A 372 -12.71 -12.97 -5.78
C ALA A 372 -11.75 -13.12 -4.59
N VAL A 373 -12.19 -13.85 -3.59
CA VAL A 373 -11.37 -14.26 -2.45
C VAL A 373 -11.29 -15.76 -2.41
N SER A 374 -10.07 -16.26 -2.26
CA SER A 374 -9.79 -17.65 -1.99
C SER A 374 -9.50 -17.85 -0.51
N HIS A 375 -10.19 -18.83 0.08
CA HIS A 375 -9.94 -19.30 1.43
C HIS A 375 -9.35 -20.71 1.41
N ASN A 376 -8.25 -20.89 2.13
CA ASN A 376 -7.69 -22.21 2.42
C ASN A 376 -8.04 -22.55 3.87
N GLU A 377 -9.15 -23.25 4.09
CA GLU A 377 -9.39 -23.90 5.38
C GLU A 377 -8.55 -25.18 5.45
N GLU A 378 -7.87 -25.42 6.57
CA GLU A 378 -6.92 -26.54 6.75
C GLU A 378 -7.53 -27.94 6.50
N ASN A 379 -8.86 -28.05 6.36
CA ASN A 379 -9.59 -29.30 6.13
C ASN A 379 -10.61 -29.25 4.98
N ARG A 380 -10.60 -28.22 4.11
CA ARG A 380 -11.51 -28.13 2.95
C ARG A 380 -10.78 -27.67 1.69
N PRO A 381 -11.20 -28.13 0.50
CA PRO A 381 -10.67 -27.61 -0.75
C PRO A 381 -10.89 -26.09 -0.83
N ALA A 382 -9.93 -25.38 -1.43
CA ALA A 382 -9.97 -23.93 -1.52
C ALA A 382 -11.29 -23.45 -2.12
N SER A 383 -12.07 -22.68 -1.35
CA SER A 383 -13.32 -22.11 -1.82
C SER A 383 -13.05 -20.70 -2.36
N ILE A 384 -13.57 -20.41 -3.55
CA ILE A 384 -13.44 -19.10 -4.21
C ILE A 384 -14.82 -18.45 -4.28
N THR A 385 -14.91 -17.27 -3.67
CA THR A 385 -16.14 -16.47 -3.62
C THR A 385 -15.93 -15.17 -4.37
N PHE A 386 -16.84 -14.82 -5.27
CA PHE A 386 -16.76 -13.59 -6.07
C PHE A 386 -17.46 -12.42 -5.39
N ASP A 387 -16.94 -11.23 -5.62
CA ASP A 387 -17.60 -9.97 -5.28
C ASP A 387 -18.93 -9.86 -6.05
N GLY A 388 -20.03 -9.66 -5.32
CA GLY A 388 -21.40 -9.78 -5.81
C GLY A 388 -22.13 -11.07 -5.41
N GLU A 389 -21.46 -12.04 -4.78
CA GLU A 389 -22.10 -13.16 -4.11
C GLU A 389 -22.42 -12.79 -2.65
N ILE A 390 -23.60 -13.17 -2.13
CA ILE A 390 -24.05 -12.84 -0.75
C ILE A 390 -23.02 -13.25 0.32
N GLN A 391 -22.30 -14.34 0.05
CA GLN A 391 -21.28 -14.88 0.94
C GLN A 391 -20.07 -13.95 1.08
N PHE A 392 -19.78 -13.12 0.06
CA PHE A 392 -18.63 -12.22 0.03
C PHE A 392 -18.74 -11.11 1.09
N GLU A 393 -19.95 -10.59 1.31
CA GLU A 393 -20.21 -9.52 2.29
C GLU A 393 -20.13 -10.01 3.74
N MET A 394 -20.47 -11.28 3.98
CA MET A 394 -20.47 -11.89 5.31
C MET A 394 -19.10 -12.48 5.71
N MET A 395 -18.10 -12.43 4.81
CA MET A 395 -16.81 -13.08 5.03
C MET A 395 -15.85 -12.25 5.89
N GLU A 396 -15.41 -12.83 7.01
CA GLU A 396 -14.23 -12.35 7.73
C GLU A 396 -12.97 -12.74 6.96
N MET A 397 -12.36 -11.76 6.30
CA MET A 397 -11.12 -11.95 5.56
C MET A 397 -9.94 -12.17 6.54
N ASP A 398 -9.38 -13.37 6.59
CA ASP A 398 -8.18 -13.70 7.36
C ASP A 398 -6.89 -13.38 6.58
N ASP A 399 -5.76 -13.24 7.28
CA ASP A 399 -4.42 -12.94 6.75
C ASP A 399 -3.91 -14.05 5.79
N LYS A 400 -4.50 -15.25 5.81
CA LYS A 400 -4.20 -16.36 4.89
C LYS A 400 -4.98 -16.30 3.57
N SER A 401 -5.89 -15.34 3.41
CA SER A 401 -6.75 -15.23 2.22
C SER A 401 -5.96 -14.68 1.03
N HIS A 402 -6.23 -15.21 -0.17
CA HIS A 402 -5.69 -14.65 -1.41
C HIS A 402 -6.78 -13.91 -2.16
N PHE A 403 -6.43 -12.74 -2.68
CA PHE A 403 -7.33 -11.92 -3.49
C PHE A 403 -7.01 -12.15 -4.96
N ILE A 404 -8.05 -12.33 -5.76
CA ILE A 404 -7.93 -12.60 -7.18
C ILE A 404 -8.68 -11.51 -7.93
N LEU A 405 -8.01 -10.86 -8.87
CA LEU A 405 -8.61 -9.90 -9.79
C LEU A 405 -8.69 -10.54 -11.17
N CYS A 406 -9.91 -10.67 -11.70
CA CYS A 406 -10.16 -11.06 -13.07
C CYS A 406 -10.55 -9.82 -13.88
N LEU A 407 -9.71 -9.41 -14.82
CA LEU A 407 -10.03 -8.38 -15.81
C LEU A 407 -10.60 -9.09 -17.04
N VAL A 408 -11.93 -9.03 -17.17
CA VAL A 408 -12.68 -9.66 -18.28
C VAL A 408 -12.97 -8.62 -19.35
N PRO A 409 -12.66 -8.84 -20.63
CA PRO A 409 -13.00 -7.89 -21.69
C PRO A 409 -14.51 -7.63 -21.73
N LYS A 410 -14.92 -6.35 -21.77
CA LYS A 410 -16.34 -5.96 -21.81
C LYS A 410 -17.09 -6.57 -23.00
N SER A 411 -16.42 -6.71 -24.14
CA SER A 411 -16.95 -7.37 -25.35
C SER A 411 -17.34 -8.83 -25.12
N TRP A 412 -16.62 -9.55 -24.25
CA TRP A 412 -16.95 -10.93 -23.90
C TRP A 412 -18.23 -10.99 -23.07
N ILE A 413 -18.41 -10.07 -22.13
CA ILE A 413 -19.60 -10.01 -21.26
C ILE A 413 -20.85 -9.75 -22.08
N VAL A 414 -20.78 -8.79 -23.02
CA VAL A 414 -21.89 -8.49 -23.93
C VAL A 414 -22.23 -9.71 -24.80
N SER A 415 -21.21 -10.35 -25.37
CA SER A 415 -21.41 -11.56 -26.20
C SER A 415 -22.04 -12.71 -25.42
N LEU A 416 -21.60 -12.94 -24.18
CA LEU A 416 -22.13 -13.99 -23.31
C LEU A 416 -23.59 -13.73 -22.92
N LYS A 417 -23.96 -12.46 -22.70
CA LYS A 417 -25.36 -12.07 -22.45
C LYS A 417 -26.25 -12.23 -23.67
N ALA A 418 -25.73 -12.01 -24.88
CA ALA A 418 -26.49 -12.08 -26.13
C ALA A 418 -26.74 -13.52 -26.61
N ASN A 419 -25.81 -14.45 -26.39
CA ASN A 419 -25.87 -15.80 -26.95
C ASN A 419 -26.67 -16.81 -26.12
N HIS A 420 -27.12 -16.46 -24.91
CA HIS A 420 -27.80 -17.39 -24.01
C HIS A 420 -29.20 -16.88 -23.64
N ASN A 421 -30.24 -17.65 -24.00
CA ASN A 421 -31.62 -17.45 -23.58
C ASN A 421 -31.71 -17.44 -22.05
N SER A 422 -31.71 -16.25 -21.44
CA SER A 422 -32.18 -15.85 -20.09
C SER A 422 -31.84 -16.68 -18.84
N SER A 423 -31.28 -17.89 -18.91
CA SER A 423 -30.97 -18.75 -17.75
C SER A 423 -29.51 -18.73 -17.35
N TRP A 424 -28.61 -18.21 -18.19
CA TRP A 424 -27.23 -17.90 -17.81
C TRP A 424 -27.19 -16.50 -17.18
N GLY A 425 -27.70 -16.40 -15.95
CA GLY A 425 -27.43 -15.25 -15.10
C GLY A 425 -25.92 -15.12 -14.81
N ASN A 426 -25.52 -14.05 -14.10
CA ASN A 426 -24.13 -13.81 -13.68
C ASN A 426 -23.42 -15.06 -13.10
N THR A 427 -24.19 -15.98 -12.53
CA THR A 427 -23.79 -17.31 -12.04
C THR A 427 -22.94 -18.12 -13.04
N GLY A 428 -23.31 -18.16 -14.33
CA GLY A 428 -22.60 -18.96 -15.33
C GLY A 428 -21.21 -18.42 -15.69
N LEU A 429 -21.02 -17.10 -15.61
CA LEU A 429 -19.71 -16.48 -15.75
C LEU A 429 -18.84 -16.74 -14.52
N PHE A 430 -19.39 -16.58 -13.32
CA PHE A 430 -18.68 -16.83 -12.07
C PHE A 430 -18.22 -18.28 -11.93
N ASP A 431 -19.04 -19.25 -12.32
CA ASP A 431 -18.65 -20.67 -12.31
C ASP A 431 -17.43 -20.94 -13.20
N LYS A 432 -17.36 -20.31 -14.37
CA LYS A 432 -16.21 -20.44 -15.28
C LYS A 432 -14.98 -19.74 -14.74
N LEU A 433 -15.12 -18.51 -14.25
CA LEU A 433 -14.01 -17.79 -13.63
C LEU A 433 -13.46 -18.56 -12.42
N ARG A 434 -14.34 -19.15 -11.60
CA ARG A 434 -13.99 -19.99 -10.45
C ARG A 434 -13.11 -21.18 -10.85
N GLN A 435 -13.42 -21.87 -11.95
CA GLN A 435 -12.61 -23.00 -12.43
C GLN A 435 -11.18 -22.57 -12.78
N VAL A 436 -11.05 -21.47 -13.52
CA VAL A 436 -9.75 -20.96 -13.94
C VAL A 436 -8.96 -20.40 -12.75
N CYS A 437 -9.63 -19.70 -11.82
CA CYS A 437 -9.00 -19.20 -10.60
C CYS A 437 -8.51 -20.34 -9.71
N THR A 438 -9.19 -21.48 -9.69
CA THR A 438 -8.76 -22.68 -8.92
C THR A 438 -7.42 -23.20 -9.43
N LEU A 439 -7.20 -23.20 -10.75
CA LEU A 439 -5.90 -23.56 -11.33
C LEU A 439 -4.81 -22.59 -10.88
N LEU A 440 -5.09 -21.28 -10.85
CA LEU A 440 -4.12 -20.27 -10.37
C LEU A 440 -3.69 -20.51 -8.93
N LEU A 441 -4.63 -20.84 -8.05
CA LEU A 441 -4.33 -21.09 -6.64
C LEU A 441 -3.46 -22.32 -6.41
N SER A 442 -3.51 -23.30 -7.33
CA SER A 442 -2.65 -24.49 -7.28
C SER A 442 -1.20 -24.22 -7.70
N THR A 443 -0.88 -23.00 -8.16
CA THR A 443 0.46 -22.63 -8.61
C THR A 443 1.04 -21.46 -7.83
N GLU A 444 2.37 -21.32 -7.88
CA GLU A 444 3.07 -20.13 -7.40
C GLU A 444 3.00 -18.95 -8.38
N SER A 445 2.23 -19.09 -9.48
CA SER A 445 2.12 -18.04 -10.48
C SER A 445 1.45 -16.78 -9.90
N PRO A 446 1.96 -15.58 -10.22
CA PRO A 446 1.32 -14.33 -9.82
C PRO A 446 0.04 -14.03 -10.63
N GLY A 447 -0.22 -14.76 -11.71
CA GLY A 447 -1.41 -14.58 -12.53
C GLY A 447 -1.35 -15.37 -13.84
N TYR A 448 -2.38 -15.22 -14.67
CA TYR A 448 -2.49 -15.82 -16.00
C TYR A 448 -3.11 -14.86 -17.01
N VAL A 449 -2.79 -15.11 -18.28
CA VAL A 449 -3.41 -14.47 -19.45
C VAL A 449 -4.00 -15.57 -20.31
N ILE A 450 -5.29 -15.51 -20.59
CA ILE A 450 -6.05 -16.60 -21.22
C ILE A 450 -6.84 -16.07 -22.40
N GLY A 451 -6.59 -16.63 -23.58
CA GLY A 451 -7.29 -16.24 -24.81
C GLY A 451 -8.77 -16.65 -24.79
N ARG A 452 -9.60 -15.96 -25.59
CA ARG A 452 -11.05 -16.23 -25.65
C ARG A 452 -11.37 -17.69 -25.98
N GLY A 453 -10.70 -18.26 -26.98
CA GLY A 453 -10.90 -19.65 -27.39
C GLY A 453 -10.55 -20.64 -26.29
N GLU A 454 -9.47 -20.39 -25.55
CA GLU A 454 -9.06 -21.21 -24.40
C GLU A 454 -10.06 -21.10 -23.24
N PHE A 455 -10.50 -19.89 -22.92
CA PHE A 455 -11.51 -19.67 -21.89
C PHE A 455 -12.82 -20.39 -22.21
N LEU A 456 -13.25 -20.39 -23.48
CA LEU A 456 -14.43 -21.12 -23.93
C LEU A 456 -14.19 -22.64 -23.99
N ALA A 457 -13.02 -23.11 -24.42
CA ALA A 457 -12.71 -24.54 -24.53
C ALA A 457 -12.53 -25.24 -23.17
N ALA A 458 -12.00 -24.52 -22.17
CA ALA A 458 -11.99 -24.98 -20.78
C ALA A 458 -13.41 -25.32 -20.28
N CYS A 459 -14.45 -24.74 -20.89
CA CYS A 459 -15.85 -25.01 -20.58
C CYS A 459 -16.37 -26.35 -21.14
N GLU A 460 -15.83 -26.85 -22.26
CA GLU A 460 -16.41 -28.01 -22.97
C GLU A 460 -15.95 -29.34 -22.39
N ARG A 461 -14.70 -29.44 -21.94
CA ARG A 461 -14.09 -30.68 -21.41
C ARG A 461 -14.84 -31.25 -20.19
N GLN A 462 -15.54 -30.43 -19.41
CA GLN A 462 -16.33 -30.91 -18.26
C GLN A 462 -17.79 -31.26 -18.57
N SER A 463 -18.40 -30.70 -19.63
CA SER A 463 -19.74 -31.13 -20.06
C SER A 463 -19.73 -32.59 -20.53
N ILE A 464 -18.59 -33.04 -21.05
CA ILE A 464 -18.33 -34.42 -21.44
C ILE A 464 -18.01 -35.27 -20.20
N GLN A 465 -17.18 -34.78 -19.27
CA GLN A 465 -16.86 -35.52 -18.03
C GLN A 465 -18.09 -35.78 -17.14
N LYS A 466 -18.99 -34.78 -16.98
CA LYS A 466 -20.25 -34.93 -16.21
C LYS A 466 -21.31 -35.79 -16.93
N LYS A 467 -21.22 -35.94 -18.26
CA LYS A 467 -22.08 -36.85 -19.04
C LYS A 467 -21.57 -38.30 -19.05
N ILE A 468 -20.33 -38.53 -18.65
CA ILE A 468 -19.72 -39.87 -18.57
C ILE A 468 -19.84 -40.46 -17.15
N THR A 469 -20.07 -39.63 -16.12
CA THR A 469 -20.27 -40.05 -14.72
C THR A 469 -21.71 -39.95 -14.21
N ALA A 470 -22.67 -39.63 -15.07
CA ALA A 470 -24.11 -39.76 -14.84
C ALA A 470 -24.65 -40.85 -15.77
#